data_AF-A0AAN4IEC4-F1
#
_entry.id   AF-A0AAN4IEC4-F1
#
_cell.length_a   1.000
_cell.length_b   1.000
_cell.length_c   1.000
_cell.angle_alpha   90.00
_cell.angle_beta   90.00
_cell.angle_gamma   90.00
#
_symmetry.space_group_name_H-M   'P 1'
#
loop_
_entity.id
_entity.type
_entity.pdbx_description
1 polymer ?
#
loop_
_entity_poly.entity_id
_entity_poly.type
_entity_poly.pdbx_seq_one_letter_code
_entity_poly.pdbx_strand_id
1 'polypeptide(L)'
;MIGSQYNGAPGPGQIHTQEFVEVLASTDLQARIPGGVLLAKGNGVIKKGTVLGRVTATNKFVPYLSSASDGSQDAVCILDNDQNTTLTDIGASAWIAGIFTESKLTGIDAAAKTALKLCYFV
;
A
#
# COMPACT_ATOMS: atom_id res chain seq x y z
N MET A 1 -24.37 44.73 5.53
CA MET A 1 -24.17 44.90 6.99
C MET A 1 -24.25 43.51 7.57
N ILE A 2 -23.24 42.94 8.22
CA ILE A 2 -22.50 43.41 9.38
C ILE A 2 -21.05 42.95 9.21
N GLY A 3 -20.09 43.88 9.37
CA GLY A 3 -18.68 43.56 9.43
C GLY A 3 -18.36 42.86 10.75
N SER A 4 -17.49 41.85 10.69
CA SER A 4 -16.70 41.46 11.86
C SER A 4 -15.28 41.93 11.60
N GLN A 5 -14.86 42.94 12.37
CA GLN A 5 -13.51 43.46 12.38
C GLN A 5 -12.60 42.36 12.93
N TYR A 6 -11.65 41.88 12.12
CA TYR A 6 -10.61 40.97 12.58
C TYR A 6 -9.66 41.76 13.50
N ASN A 7 -9.87 41.58 14.79
CA ASN A 7 -9.15 42.28 15.85
C ASN A 7 -7.79 41.61 16.10
N GLY A 8 -6.82 41.82 15.20
CA GLY A 8 -5.37 41.72 15.45
C GLY A 8 -4.74 40.40 15.94
N ALA A 9 -5.50 39.36 16.28
CA ALA A 9 -4.99 38.07 16.69
C ALA A 9 -5.09 37.07 15.52
N PRO A 10 -3.99 36.43 15.09
CA PRO A 10 -4.07 35.31 14.16
C PRO A 10 -5.03 34.27 14.73
N GLY A 11 -6.04 33.87 13.97
CA GLY A 11 -6.90 32.74 14.33
C GLY A 11 -6.04 31.49 14.56
N PRO A 12 -6.52 30.49 15.31
CA PRO A 12 -5.77 29.26 15.53
C PRO A 12 -5.33 28.70 14.17
N GLY A 13 -4.02 28.54 13.98
CA GLY A 13 -3.43 28.09 12.73
C GLY A 13 -3.99 26.75 12.29
N GLN A 14 -3.87 26.43 11.00
CA GLN A 14 -4.34 25.16 10.45
C GLN A 14 -3.75 23.98 11.23
N ILE A 15 -4.61 23.21 11.89
CA ILE A 15 -4.22 21.99 12.59
C ILE A 15 -4.05 20.91 11.54
N HIS A 16 -2.83 20.38 11.43
CA HIS A 16 -2.52 19.25 10.56
C HIS A 16 -2.42 17.99 11.42
N THR A 17 -3.40 17.12 11.31
CA THR A 17 -3.33 15.78 11.92
C THR A 17 -2.51 14.88 11.01
N GLN A 18 -1.40 14.36 11.53
CA GLN A 18 -0.57 13.37 10.84
C GLN A 18 -0.81 12.00 11.48
N GLU A 19 -1.04 11.00 10.65
CA GLU A 19 -1.18 9.61 11.09
C GLU A 19 -0.03 8.78 10.53
N PHE A 20 0.71 8.10 11.41
CA PHE A 20 1.75 7.16 11.00
C PHE A 20 1.16 5.76 10.95
N VAL A 21 1.00 5.21 9.74
CA VAL A 21 0.52 3.83 9.55
C VAL A 21 1.71 2.90 9.35
N GLU A 22 2.04 2.15 10.40
CA GLU A 22 3.03 1.07 10.31
C GLU A 22 2.34 -0.28 10.14
N VAL A 23 2.71 -1.01 9.09
CA VAL A 23 2.10 -2.30 8.72
C VAL A 23 2.90 -3.48 9.26
N LEU A 24 4.20 -3.28 9.50
CA LEU A 24 5.03 -4.28 10.16
C LEU A 24 4.70 -4.34 11.65
N ALA A 25 4.39 -5.53 12.14
CA ALA A 25 4.17 -5.80 13.55
C ALA A 25 5.48 -6.08 14.31
N SER A 26 6.55 -6.45 13.60
CA SER A 26 7.89 -6.62 14.17
C SER A 26 8.95 -6.32 13.11
N THR A 27 10.12 -5.93 13.60
CA THR A 27 11.32 -5.69 12.79
C THR A 27 12.23 -6.92 12.65
N ASP A 28 11.95 -8.01 13.38
CA ASP A 28 12.83 -9.19 13.49
C ASP A 28 12.98 -9.98 12.19
N LEU A 29 11.99 -9.88 11.30
CA LEU A 29 12.03 -10.44 9.96
C LEU A 29 11.55 -9.39 8.97
N GLN A 30 12.42 -9.00 8.04
CA GLN A 30 12.11 -8.03 7.00
C GLN A 30 12.94 -8.31 5.75
N ALA A 31 12.29 -8.57 4.63
CA ALA A 31 12.93 -8.57 3.32
C ALA A 31 12.13 -7.68 2.36
N ARG A 32 12.79 -6.62 1.89
CA ARG A 32 12.22 -5.63 0.97
C ARG A 32 12.95 -5.68 -0.35
N ILE A 33 12.20 -5.54 -1.45
CA ILE A 33 12.75 -5.27 -2.77
C ILE A 33 12.66 -3.75 -3.01
N PRO A 34 13.78 -3.01 -2.98
CA PRO A 34 13.77 -1.58 -3.25
C PRO A 34 13.62 -1.32 -4.76
N GLY A 35 12.53 -0.68 -5.17
CA GLY A 35 12.29 -0.28 -6.57
C GLY A 35 12.16 -1.42 -7.59
N GLY A 36 12.09 -2.68 -7.15
CA GLY A 36 12.01 -3.84 -8.05
C GLY A 36 10.59 -4.27 -8.42
N VAL A 37 9.57 -3.55 -7.95
CA VAL A 37 8.16 -3.79 -8.28
C VAL A 37 7.67 -2.69 -9.21
N LEU A 38 7.38 -3.00 -10.47
CA LEU A 38 6.78 -2.06 -11.41
C LEU A 38 5.25 -2.13 -11.32
N LEU A 39 4.65 -1.15 -10.67
CA LEU A 39 3.19 -1.02 -10.58
C LEU A 39 2.60 -0.59 -11.92
N ALA A 40 1.52 -1.24 -12.35
CA ALA A 40 0.83 -0.85 -13.57
C ALA A 40 0.00 0.42 -13.36
N LYS A 41 -0.02 1.28 -14.38
CA LYS A 41 -0.89 2.45 -14.41
C LYS A 41 -2.38 2.07 -14.36
N GLY A 42 -3.22 3.02 -13.93
CA GLY A 42 -4.68 2.90 -13.97
C GLY A 42 -5.32 2.32 -12.71
N ASN A 43 -4.54 2.05 -11.66
CA ASN A 43 -5.05 1.52 -10.38
C ASN A 43 -5.28 2.60 -9.31
N GLY A 44 -5.18 3.88 -9.69
CA GLY A 44 -5.37 5.01 -8.76
C GLY A 44 -4.25 5.09 -7.71
N VAL A 45 -4.61 5.56 -6.50
CA VAL A 45 -3.70 5.61 -5.36
C VAL A 45 -3.76 4.29 -4.60
N ILE A 46 -2.68 3.52 -4.69
CA ILE A 46 -2.52 2.25 -3.96
C ILE A 46 -1.87 2.56 -2.62
N LYS A 47 -2.46 2.09 -1.53
CA LYS A 47 -2.02 2.39 -0.17
C LYS A 47 -0.95 1.41 0.33
N LYS A 48 -0.06 1.88 1.21
CA LYS A 48 0.84 1.03 1.99
C LYS A 48 0.07 -0.14 2.60
N GLY A 49 0.65 -1.34 2.56
CA GLY A 49 -0.01 -2.55 3.06
C GLY A 49 -0.97 -3.22 2.07
N THR A 50 -1.12 -2.70 0.84
CA THR A 50 -1.89 -3.39 -0.21
C THR A 50 -1.14 -4.63 -0.68
N VAL A 51 -1.82 -5.77 -0.70
CA VAL A 51 -1.31 -7.01 -1.30
C VAL A 51 -1.31 -6.88 -2.82
N LEU A 52 -0.21 -7.25 -3.44
CA LEU A 52 -0.01 -7.13 -4.88
C LEU A 52 0.12 -8.50 -5.54
N GLY A 53 -0.54 -8.65 -6.69
CA GLY A 53 -0.31 -9.75 -7.62
C GLY A 53 0.44 -9.28 -8.86
N ARG A 54 1.04 -10.21 -9.61
CA ARG A 54 1.79 -9.91 -10.84
C ARG A 54 1.03 -10.39 -12.06
N VAL A 55 0.66 -9.47 -12.94
CA VAL A 55 0.01 -9.80 -14.21
C VAL A 55 1.00 -10.53 -15.11
N THR A 56 0.67 -11.75 -15.51
CA THR A 56 1.56 -12.66 -16.26
C THR A 56 1.93 -12.09 -17.63
N ALA A 57 0.98 -11.45 -18.31
CA ALA A 57 1.21 -10.92 -19.66
C ALA A 57 2.17 -9.73 -19.68
N THR A 58 2.16 -8.88 -18.64
CA THR A 58 2.91 -7.62 -18.63
C THR A 58 4.09 -7.61 -17.66
N ASN A 59 4.15 -8.59 -16.75
CA ASN A 59 5.07 -8.62 -15.60
C ASN A 59 4.94 -7.42 -14.66
N LYS A 60 3.86 -6.65 -14.77
CA LYS A 60 3.56 -5.52 -13.88
C LYS A 60 2.72 -5.97 -12.71
N PHE A 61 2.78 -5.19 -11.65
CA PHE A 61 2.08 -5.46 -10.41
C PHE A 61 0.83 -4.60 -10.29
N VAL A 62 -0.24 -5.21 -9.80
CA VAL A 62 -1.54 -4.58 -9.55
C VAL A 62 -2.05 -5.05 -8.19
N PRO A 63 -3.04 -4.35 -7.59
CA PRO A 63 -3.71 -4.86 -6.40
C PRO A 63 -4.19 -6.30 -6.63
N TYR A 64 -3.90 -7.16 -5.66
CA TYR A 64 -4.32 -8.57 -5.71
C TYR A 64 -5.83 -8.68 -5.85
N LEU A 65 -6.27 -9.60 -6.70
CA LEU A 65 -7.67 -9.91 -6.90
C LEU A 65 -7.85 -11.42 -7.07
N SER A 66 -8.37 -12.09 -6.04
CA SER A 66 -8.55 -13.54 -6.01
C SER A 66 -9.41 -14.11 -7.14
N SER A 67 -10.36 -13.31 -7.65
CA SER A 67 -11.24 -13.69 -8.75
C SER A 67 -10.65 -13.43 -10.14
N ALA A 68 -9.44 -12.89 -10.24
CA ALA A 68 -8.78 -12.63 -11.51
C ALA A 68 -8.22 -13.93 -12.13
N SER A 69 -7.90 -13.86 -13.42
CA SER A 69 -7.28 -14.95 -14.17
C SER A 69 -6.10 -14.47 -15.02
N ASP A 70 -5.57 -13.29 -14.72
CA ASP A 70 -4.50 -12.62 -15.47
C ASP A 70 -3.12 -12.75 -14.80
N GLY A 71 -3.04 -13.44 -13.66
CA GLY A 71 -1.87 -13.59 -12.78
C GLY A 71 -1.97 -12.74 -11.51
N SER A 72 -2.82 -11.72 -11.47
CA SER A 72 -3.00 -10.88 -10.27
C SER A 72 -3.70 -11.59 -9.11
N GLN A 73 -4.31 -12.76 -9.36
CA GLN A 73 -4.87 -13.64 -8.35
C GLN A 73 -3.83 -14.40 -7.53
N ASP A 74 -2.55 -14.34 -7.90
CA ASP A 74 -1.47 -14.92 -7.10
C ASP A 74 -0.78 -13.79 -6.33
N ALA A 75 -0.96 -13.75 -5.01
CA ALA A 75 -0.32 -12.74 -4.16
C ALA A 75 1.21 -12.94 -4.10
N VAL A 76 1.97 -11.90 -4.41
CA VAL A 76 3.44 -11.96 -4.53
C VAL A 76 4.16 -11.13 -3.48
N CYS A 77 3.67 -9.93 -3.18
CA CYS A 77 4.34 -9.00 -2.26
C CYS A 77 3.33 -7.99 -1.66
N ILE A 78 3.78 -7.23 -0.66
CA ILE A 78 2.98 -6.21 0.02
C ILE A 78 3.62 -4.84 -0.19
N LEU A 79 2.85 -3.83 -0.61
CA LEU A 79 3.35 -2.50 -0.93
C LEU A 79 3.94 -1.77 0.31
N ASP A 80 5.12 -1.17 0.16
CA ASP A 80 5.83 -0.49 1.26
C ASP A 80 5.37 0.95 1.53
N ASN A 81 5.01 1.69 0.48
CA ASN A 81 4.59 3.09 0.59
C ASN A 81 3.45 3.38 -0.38
N ASP A 82 2.62 4.37 -0.07
CA ASP A 82 1.58 4.84 -0.97
C ASP A 82 2.15 5.21 -2.35
N GLN A 83 1.48 4.76 -3.42
CA GLN A 83 1.87 5.08 -4.80
C GLN A 83 0.66 5.50 -5.63
N ASN A 84 0.79 6.62 -6.35
CA ASN A 84 -0.25 7.09 -7.25
C ASN A 84 0.01 6.64 -8.69
N THR A 85 -0.58 5.51 -9.06
CA THR A 85 -0.44 4.88 -10.38
C THR A 85 -1.46 5.38 -11.40
N THR A 86 -2.17 6.50 -11.15
CA THR A 86 -3.27 6.95 -12.02
C THR A 86 -2.84 7.14 -13.48
N LEU A 87 -1.65 7.73 -13.70
CA LEU A 87 -1.24 8.18 -15.03
C LEU A 87 -0.08 7.38 -15.64
N THR A 88 0.78 6.79 -14.80
CA THR A 88 2.03 6.16 -15.25
C THR A 88 2.32 4.89 -14.48
N ASP A 89 3.11 4.01 -15.09
CA ASP A 89 3.67 2.87 -14.38
C ASP A 89 4.76 3.38 -13.43
N ILE A 90 4.79 2.88 -12.20
CA ILE A 90 5.66 3.41 -11.15
C ILE A 90 6.48 2.28 -10.53
N GLY A 91 7.80 2.47 -10.47
CA GLY A 91 8.68 1.63 -9.67
C GLY A 91 8.44 1.87 -8.19
N ALA A 92 8.11 0.82 -7.45
CA ALA A 92 7.78 0.85 -6.04
C ALA A 92 8.64 -0.13 -5.25
N SER A 93 8.76 0.14 -3.96
CA SER A 93 9.32 -0.81 -3.01
C SER A 93 8.20 -1.67 -2.42
N ALA A 94 8.47 -2.95 -2.22
CA ALA A 94 7.51 -3.89 -1.65
C ALA A 94 8.22 -4.92 -0.76
N TRP A 95 7.47 -5.45 0.18
CA TRP A 95 7.89 -6.51 1.10
C TRP A 95 7.59 -7.88 0.52
N ILE A 96 8.58 -8.77 0.59
CA ILE A 96 8.45 -10.19 0.21
C ILE A 96 8.54 -11.13 1.42
N ALA A 97 9.01 -10.62 2.56
CA ALA A 97 8.98 -11.29 3.84
C ALA A 97 8.81 -10.26 4.96
N GLY A 98 8.07 -10.64 6.00
CA GLY A 98 7.88 -9.80 7.17
C GLY A 98 6.84 -10.33 8.15
N ILE A 99 6.69 -9.66 9.28
CA ILE A 99 5.60 -9.92 10.23
C ILE A 99 4.67 -8.70 10.17
N PHE A 100 3.42 -8.89 9.80
CA PHE A 100 2.46 -7.82 9.50
C PHE A 100 1.27 -7.85 10.43
N THR A 101 0.75 -6.68 10.79
CA THR A 101 -0.57 -6.58 11.44
C THR A 101 -1.65 -6.76 10.38
N GLU A 102 -2.43 -7.85 10.45
CA GLU A 102 -3.37 -8.21 9.40
C GLU A 102 -4.43 -7.14 9.13
N SER A 103 -4.95 -6.53 10.19
CA SER A 103 -5.99 -5.49 10.11
C SER A 103 -5.56 -4.21 9.41
N LYS A 104 -4.25 -4.02 9.19
CA LYS A 104 -3.69 -2.88 8.45
C LYS A 104 -3.40 -3.20 6.99
N LEU A 105 -3.60 -4.43 6.56
CA LEU A 105 -3.41 -4.84 5.18
C LEU A 105 -4.70 -4.66 4.37
N THR A 106 -4.53 -4.39 3.08
CA THR A 106 -5.65 -4.29 2.14
C THR A 106 -5.56 -5.40 1.11
N GLY A 107 -6.68 -6.07 0.83
CA GLY A 107 -6.74 -7.15 -0.16
C GLY A 107 -6.10 -8.47 0.31
N ILE A 108 -6.12 -8.74 1.63
CA ILE A 108 -5.62 -10.00 2.18
C ILE A 108 -6.80 -10.98 2.40
N ASP A 109 -6.63 -12.22 1.97
CA ASP A 109 -7.55 -13.35 2.20
C ASP A 109 -6.77 -14.64 2.50
N ALA A 110 -7.46 -15.77 2.69
CA ALA A 110 -6.83 -17.04 3.01
C ALA A 110 -5.87 -17.55 1.90
N ALA A 111 -6.18 -17.29 0.63
CA ALA A 111 -5.33 -17.68 -0.50
C ALA A 111 -4.08 -16.82 -0.56
N ALA A 112 -4.22 -15.50 -0.39
CA ALA A 112 -3.11 -14.57 -0.35
C ALA A 112 -2.13 -14.89 0.80
N LYS A 113 -2.65 -15.20 2.00
CA LYS A 113 -1.80 -15.63 3.13
C LYS A 113 -1.02 -16.91 2.83
N THR A 114 -1.65 -17.86 2.13
CA THR A 114 -1.00 -19.11 1.73
C THR A 114 0.10 -18.89 0.69
N ALA A 115 -0.12 -17.94 -0.24
CA ALA A 115 0.86 -17.60 -1.27
C ALA A 115 2.07 -16.84 -0.69
N LEU A 116 1.86 -15.95 0.28
CA LEU A 116 2.89 -15.14 0.94
C LEU A 116 3.63 -15.93 2.04
N LYS A 117 4.34 -16.99 1.66
CA LYS A 117 4.94 -17.98 2.59
C LYS A 117 5.95 -17.44 3.61
N LEU A 118 6.57 -16.30 3.32
CA LEU A 118 7.55 -15.66 4.20
C LEU A 118 6.96 -14.47 4.97
N CYS A 119 5.65 -14.24 4.83
CA CYS A 119 4.92 -13.24 5.56
C CYS A 119 4.10 -13.89 6.67
N TYR A 120 4.28 -13.41 7.90
CA TYR A 120 3.48 -13.80 9.05
C TYR A 120 2.46 -12.70 9.34
N PHE A 121 1.28 -13.09 9.78
CA PHE A 121 0.16 -12.18 10.04
C PHE A 121 -0.28 -12.33 11.48
N VAL A 122 -0.33 -11.21 12.20
CA VAL A 122 -0.73 -11.12 13.61
C VAL A 122 -1.89 -10.14 13.81
#